data_AF-A0AAU9WQ78-F1
#
_entry.id   AF-A0AAU9WQ78-F1
#
_cell.length_a   1.000
_cell.length_b   1.000
_cell.length_c   1.000
_cell.angle_alpha   90.00
_cell.angle_beta   90.00
_cell.angle_gamma   90.00
#
_symmetry.space_group_name_H-M   'P 1'
#
loop_
_entity.id
_entity.type
_entity.pdbx_description
1 polymer ?
#
loop_
_entity_poly.entity_id
_entity_poly.type
_entity_poly.pdbx_seq_one_letter_code
_entity_poly.pdbx_strand_id
1 'polypeptide(L)'
;VFLYTHFSFSRGYCFTGKCEKISFVEQRDADHDKELVDHVFHNSVTSNPQQCYLWCINDCRCLSINYKVKNDIKYCELNEGSHFTNKSSLKNIHGSVYYVLRREYSTDSQLIRSKTKTNYDYLSLWMLMSSPAKSISKQSKLILQKMLGDLYNCANIKTSKNKNLLFFPVCILRSCFIRVLKVPNYIVPCTDDATCTNGCCRNNLCLNGGTCSEICEPTSVRYNCSCPVPFVGKHCEIQLRRSCQDYKAAGSTASGLYTVTDDRNQTFQVFCDFDSEPGFAWNLIESFNLSNKHLFQNISFYDDYQAISGDTPNWQAYLIKRPYLLWLRDHSTHWRATCRYNTDGIVYTDYLRASLEDFDIIRDVPTVSGVCRPYEYVNIRGNKCVNCTAMTWYKKGSYPFHMDSSGRGSCEFDGSEVDPAKYSEDNFGQYATTNPKFRCTSNLDDTTQFWIGGK
;
A
#
# COMPACT_ATOMS: atom_id res chain seq x y z
N VAL A 1 45.90 -1.07 -32.35
CA VAL A 1 46.02 -1.02 -30.88
C VAL A 1 44.64 -0.72 -30.33
N PHE A 2 43.95 -1.71 -29.77
CA PHE A 2 42.65 -1.52 -29.12
C PHE A 2 42.89 -0.85 -27.77
N LEU A 3 42.45 0.40 -27.62
CA LEU A 3 42.46 1.13 -26.36
C LEU A 3 41.30 0.60 -25.50
N TYR A 4 41.63 -0.27 -24.54
CA TYR A 4 40.70 -0.73 -23.51
C TYR A 4 40.51 0.39 -22.47
N THR A 5 39.44 1.17 -22.59
CA THR A 5 39.07 2.14 -21.56
C THR A 5 38.24 1.45 -20.47
N HIS A 6 38.89 0.99 -19.40
CA HIS A 6 38.22 0.56 -18.17
C HIS A 6 37.80 1.79 -17.35
N PHE A 7 36.52 2.19 -17.40
CA PHE A 7 35.96 3.19 -16.50
C PHE A 7 35.07 2.52 -15.44
N SER A 8 35.43 2.65 -14.15
CA SER A 8 34.67 2.13 -13.01
C SER A 8 34.16 3.27 -12.13
N PHE A 9 32.84 3.50 -12.12
CA PHE A 9 32.20 4.44 -11.21
C PHE A 9 31.90 3.77 -9.86
N SER A 10 31.97 4.51 -8.75
CA SER A 10 31.46 4.04 -7.45
C SER A 10 30.89 5.17 -6.60
N ARG A 11 29.68 4.97 -6.10
CA ARG A 11 29.00 5.83 -5.12
C ARG A 11 28.93 5.07 -3.79
N GLY A 12 29.18 5.76 -2.68
CA GLY A 12 29.07 5.19 -1.34
C GLY A 12 28.33 6.11 -0.39
N TYR A 13 27.40 5.54 0.38
CA TYR A 13 26.68 6.20 1.45
C TYR A 13 27.21 5.64 2.77
N CYS A 14 27.75 6.52 3.62
CA CYS A 14 28.36 6.12 4.89
C CYS A 14 27.96 7.17 5.94
N PHE A 15 26.90 6.92 6.70
CA PHE A 15 26.57 7.75 7.85
C PHE A 15 26.88 7.05 9.19
N THR A 16 26.83 5.71 9.25
CA THR A 16 27.31 4.88 10.38
C THR A 16 27.45 3.42 9.94
N GLY A 17 28.62 2.79 10.05
CA GLY A 17 28.77 1.33 9.86
C GLY A 17 28.97 0.86 8.41
N LYS A 18 28.05 0.04 7.88
CA LYS A 18 28.17 -0.66 6.58
C LYS A 18 27.95 0.29 5.38
N CYS A 19 28.94 0.38 4.50
CA CYS A 19 28.87 1.20 3.28
C CYS A 19 28.48 0.36 2.05
N GLU A 20 27.53 0.86 1.25
CA GLU A 20 27.23 0.32 -0.08
C GLU A 20 28.28 0.82 -1.09
N LYS A 21 28.77 -0.09 -1.93
CA LYS A 21 29.58 0.23 -3.11
C LYS A 21 28.89 -0.34 -4.34
N ILE A 22 28.52 0.55 -5.24
CA ILE A 22 27.90 0.21 -6.52
C ILE A 22 28.94 0.34 -7.63
N SER A 23 29.14 -0.68 -8.48
CA SER A 23 30.13 -0.64 -9.57
C SER A 23 29.53 -1.03 -10.91
N PHE A 24 29.87 -0.26 -11.96
CA PHE A 24 29.53 -0.60 -13.33
C PHE A 24 30.77 -1.05 -14.11
N VAL A 25 30.67 -2.20 -14.77
CA VAL A 25 31.62 -2.68 -15.75
C VAL A 25 30.84 -3.18 -16.97
N GLU A 26 30.70 -2.31 -17.98
CA GLU A 26 29.86 -2.51 -19.16
C GLU A 26 29.97 -3.91 -19.80
N GLN A 27 31.18 -4.46 -19.94
CA GLN A 27 31.41 -5.77 -20.55
C GLN A 27 31.09 -6.97 -19.65
N ARG A 28 31.18 -6.81 -18.32
CA ARG A 28 30.94 -7.89 -17.35
C ARG A 28 29.53 -7.93 -16.82
N ASP A 29 28.82 -6.81 -16.91
CA ASP A 29 27.47 -6.64 -16.38
C ASP A 29 26.41 -6.75 -17.47
N ALA A 30 26.81 -6.74 -18.76
CA ALA A 30 25.94 -6.96 -19.90
C ALA A 30 25.57 -8.44 -20.06
N ASP A 31 24.28 -8.70 -20.12
CA ASP A 31 23.69 -9.95 -20.61
C ASP A 31 22.99 -9.63 -21.93
N HIS A 32 23.63 -10.00 -23.04
CA HIS A 32 23.17 -9.68 -24.39
C HIS A 32 21.96 -10.52 -24.80
N ASP A 33 21.13 -9.94 -25.67
CA ASP A 33 19.87 -10.51 -26.15
C ASP A 33 18.92 -10.89 -25.03
N LYS A 34 18.95 -10.14 -23.92
CA LYS A 34 18.07 -10.30 -22.78
C LYS A 34 17.45 -9.00 -22.31
N GLU A 35 16.30 -9.17 -21.68
CA GLU A 35 15.47 -8.09 -21.18
C GLU A 35 14.66 -8.56 -19.96
N LEU A 36 14.56 -7.72 -18.94
CA LEU A 36 13.63 -7.93 -17.85
C LEU A 36 12.28 -7.30 -18.20
N VAL A 37 11.26 -8.13 -18.43
CA VAL A 37 9.92 -7.70 -18.83
C VAL A 37 9.02 -7.46 -17.61
N ASP A 38 8.04 -6.55 -17.74
CA ASP A 38 7.02 -6.21 -16.73
C ASP A 38 7.52 -5.55 -15.43
N HIS A 39 8.78 -5.07 -15.40
CA HIS A 39 9.37 -4.38 -14.26
C HIS A 39 9.87 -2.96 -14.57
N VAL A 40 9.59 -2.44 -15.77
CA VAL A 40 10.05 -1.11 -16.20
C VAL A 40 9.19 -0.02 -15.55
N PHE A 41 9.81 0.91 -14.81
CA PHE A 41 9.11 2.06 -14.21
C PHE A 41 9.54 3.41 -14.80
N HIS A 42 10.60 3.44 -15.60
CA HIS A 42 11.09 4.64 -16.26
C HIS A 42 11.73 4.29 -17.60
N ASN A 43 11.48 5.12 -18.62
CA ASN A 43 12.06 4.98 -19.95
C ASN A 43 12.56 6.34 -20.45
N SER A 44 13.78 6.37 -21.00
CA SER A 44 14.43 7.57 -21.53
C SER A 44 15.29 7.23 -22.74
N VAL A 45 15.58 8.21 -23.58
CA VAL A 45 16.49 8.06 -24.73
C VAL A 45 17.89 8.52 -24.35
N THR A 46 18.89 7.68 -24.59
CA THR A 46 20.31 8.03 -24.41
C THR A 46 21.18 7.12 -25.26
N SER A 47 22.18 7.70 -25.92
CA SER A 47 23.18 6.92 -26.67
C SER A 47 24.31 6.38 -25.79
N ASN A 48 24.30 6.74 -24.50
CA ASN A 48 25.34 6.46 -23.52
C ASN A 48 24.79 5.51 -22.43
N PRO A 49 25.21 4.23 -22.38
CA PRO A 49 24.75 3.26 -21.39
C PRO A 49 25.22 3.61 -19.96
N GLN A 50 26.35 4.32 -19.80
CA GLN A 50 26.81 4.81 -18.50
C GLN A 50 25.85 5.87 -17.94
N GLN A 51 25.28 6.73 -18.79
CA GLN A 51 24.27 7.70 -18.36
C GLN A 51 23.01 7.00 -17.84
N CYS A 52 22.60 5.93 -18.53
CA CYS A 52 21.49 5.08 -18.12
C CYS A 52 21.76 4.45 -16.74
N TYR A 53 22.98 3.92 -16.55
CA TYR A 53 23.44 3.42 -15.26
C TYR A 53 23.40 4.47 -14.15
N LEU A 54 23.85 5.69 -14.43
CA LEU A 54 23.83 6.80 -13.47
C LEU A 54 22.41 7.16 -13.03
N TRP A 55 21.42 7.11 -13.92
CA TRP A 55 20.02 7.31 -13.54
C TRP A 55 19.54 6.20 -12.59
N CYS A 56 19.88 4.95 -12.88
CA CYS A 56 19.50 3.81 -12.05
C CYS A 56 20.06 3.88 -10.62
N ILE A 57 21.36 4.16 -10.46
CA ILE A 57 21.96 4.22 -9.10
C ILE A 57 21.44 5.38 -8.26
N ASN A 58 20.86 6.41 -8.90
CA ASN A 58 20.34 7.60 -8.25
C ASN A 58 18.85 7.49 -7.86
N ASP A 59 18.11 6.53 -8.41
CA ASP A 59 16.72 6.25 -8.04
C ASP A 59 16.66 4.94 -7.27
N CYS A 60 16.29 4.98 -5.99
CA CYS A 60 16.29 3.82 -5.08
C CYS A 60 15.42 2.63 -5.50
N ARG A 61 14.48 2.84 -6.41
CA ARG A 61 13.63 1.77 -6.97
C ARG A 61 14.40 0.90 -7.96
N CYS A 62 15.42 1.43 -8.63
CA CYS A 62 16.11 0.72 -9.70
C CYS A 62 16.96 -0.45 -9.19
N LEU A 63 16.82 -1.63 -9.79
CA LEU A 63 17.61 -2.82 -9.47
C LEU A 63 18.35 -3.38 -10.68
N SER A 64 17.89 -3.03 -11.89
CA SER A 64 18.54 -3.39 -13.15
C SER A 64 18.07 -2.47 -14.27
N ILE A 65 18.65 -2.64 -15.45
CA ILE A 65 18.41 -1.78 -16.61
C ILE A 65 18.26 -2.63 -17.86
N ASN A 66 17.33 -2.24 -18.75
CA ASN A 66 17.34 -2.71 -20.13
C ASN A 66 17.87 -1.59 -21.04
N TYR A 67 18.79 -1.92 -21.94
CA TYR A 67 19.30 -1.01 -22.96
C TYR A 67 18.96 -1.57 -24.34
N LYS A 68 18.13 -0.85 -25.11
CA LYS A 68 17.54 -1.36 -26.34
C LYS A 68 17.87 -0.48 -27.53
N VAL A 69 17.90 -1.08 -28.71
CA VAL A 69 18.01 -0.36 -29.98
C VAL A 69 16.76 -0.61 -30.81
N LYS A 70 16.03 0.44 -31.18
CA LYS A 70 14.86 0.38 -32.06
C LYS A 70 14.89 1.52 -33.06
N ASN A 71 14.90 1.21 -34.36
CA ASN A 71 14.98 2.18 -35.44
C ASN A 71 16.13 3.19 -35.26
N ASP A 72 17.33 2.70 -34.97
CA ASP A 72 18.54 3.49 -34.65
C ASP A 72 18.46 4.38 -33.39
N ILE A 73 17.33 4.37 -32.67
CA ILE A 73 17.16 5.07 -31.39
C ILE A 73 17.52 4.12 -30.23
N LYS A 74 18.32 4.62 -29.30
CA LYS A 74 18.78 3.88 -28.12
C LYS A 74 17.95 4.25 -26.89
N TYR A 75 17.27 3.26 -26.32
CA TYR A 75 16.39 3.41 -25.17
C TYR A 75 17.03 2.83 -23.91
N CYS A 76 16.85 3.55 -22.82
CA CYS A 76 17.26 3.22 -21.47
C CYS A 76 15.99 3.01 -20.63
N GLU A 77 15.80 1.80 -20.13
CA GLU A 77 14.70 1.48 -19.24
C GLU A 77 15.23 1.09 -17.86
N LEU A 78 14.69 1.71 -16.81
CA LEU A 78 15.03 1.39 -15.43
C LEU A 78 14.00 0.40 -14.87
N ASN A 79 14.50 -0.67 -14.24
CA ASN A 79 13.67 -1.74 -13.73
C ASN A 79 13.60 -1.73 -12.20
N GLU A 80 12.41 -1.90 -11.63
CA GLU A 80 12.17 -2.10 -10.19
C GLU A 80 12.29 -3.57 -9.75
N GLY A 81 13.01 -4.36 -10.56
CA GLY A 81 13.27 -5.77 -10.36
C GLY A 81 14.64 -6.16 -10.94
N SER A 82 15.07 -7.40 -10.66
CA SER A 82 16.28 -7.98 -11.23
C SER A 82 16.11 -9.48 -11.46
N HIS A 83 17.08 -10.13 -12.10
CA HIS A 83 17.08 -11.59 -12.25
C HIS A 83 17.20 -12.35 -10.91
N PHE A 84 17.67 -11.68 -9.83
CA PHE A 84 17.70 -12.27 -8.49
C PHE A 84 16.32 -12.28 -7.82
N THR A 85 15.55 -11.21 -8.02
CA THR A 85 14.19 -11.07 -7.43
C THR A 85 13.11 -11.68 -8.31
N ASN A 86 13.32 -11.72 -9.63
CA ASN A 86 12.31 -12.09 -10.64
C ASN A 86 12.93 -12.86 -11.79
N LYS A 87 13.51 -14.03 -11.50
CA LYS A 87 14.20 -14.87 -12.49
C LYS A 87 13.37 -15.21 -13.72
N SER A 88 12.06 -15.45 -13.55
CA SER A 88 11.14 -15.81 -14.64
C SER A 88 10.84 -14.65 -15.60
N SER A 89 11.06 -13.40 -15.17
CA SER A 89 10.85 -12.18 -15.95
C SER A 89 12.02 -11.84 -16.86
N LEU A 90 13.17 -12.49 -16.72
CA LEU A 90 14.29 -12.29 -17.65
C LEU A 90 14.05 -13.13 -18.91
N LYS A 91 13.80 -12.47 -20.05
CA LYS A 91 13.46 -13.09 -21.32
C LYS A 91 14.56 -12.85 -22.35
N ASN A 92 14.66 -13.76 -23.32
CA ASN A 92 15.53 -13.58 -24.48
C ASN A 92 14.84 -12.67 -25.50
N ILE A 93 15.39 -11.49 -25.74
CA ILE A 93 14.87 -10.50 -26.69
C ILE A 93 16.06 -9.98 -27.50
N HIS A 94 16.08 -10.32 -28.79
CA HIS A 94 17.20 -9.99 -29.67
C HIS A 94 17.37 -8.48 -29.82
N GLY A 95 18.60 -7.99 -29.66
CA GLY A 95 18.93 -6.56 -29.75
C GLY A 95 18.71 -5.75 -28.46
N SER A 96 18.28 -6.40 -27.38
CA SER A 96 18.25 -5.83 -26.03
C SER A 96 19.49 -6.27 -25.24
N VAL A 97 20.00 -5.41 -24.37
CA VAL A 97 21.07 -5.73 -23.41
C VAL A 97 20.57 -5.47 -22.00
N TYR A 98 20.58 -6.50 -21.17
CA TYR A 98 20.21 -6.42 -19.76
C TYR A 98 21.45 -6.15 -18.90
N TYR A 99 21.35 -5.22 -17.95
CA TYR A 99 22.41 -4.92 -16.99
C TYR A 99 21.90 -5.08 -15.56
N VAL A 100 22.58 -5.90 -14.76
CA VAL A 100 22.32 -6.00 -13.32
C VAL A 100 23.14 -4.99 -12.53
N LEU A 101 22.55 -4.38 -11.50
CA LEU A 101 23.30 -3.56 -10.54
C LEU A 101 24.12 -4.43 -9.59
N ARG A 102 25.45 -4.43 -9.75
CA ARG A 102 26.35 -5.03 -8.76
C ARG A 102 26.54 -4.12 -7.56
N ARG A 103 26.16 -4.65 -6.39
CA ARG A 103 26.29 -4.00 -5.09
C ARG A 103 27.18 -4.83 -4.19
N GLU A 104 28.09 -4.17 -3.49
CA GLU A 104 28.94 -4.75 -2.44
C GLU A 104 28.69 -3.97 -1.16
N TYR A 105 28.53 -4.67 -0.02
CA TYR A 105 28.43 -4.01 1.29
C TYR A 105 29.64 -4.37 2.13
N SER A 106 30.25 -3.39 2.77
CA SER A 106 31.41 -3.58 3.64
C SER A 106 31.25 -2.85 4.95
N THR A 107 31.66 -3.49 6.04
CA THR A 107 31.78 -2.91 7.38
C THR A 107 33.05 -2.08 7.56
N ASP A 108 33.97 -2.12 6.59
CA ASP A 108 35.28 -1.53 6.72
C ASP A 108 35.29 -0.09 6.17
N SER A 109 35.46 0.88 7.07
CA SER A 109 35.61 2.31 6.77
C SER A 109 36.84 2.60 5.89
N GLN A 110 37.70 1.59 5.64
CA GLN A 110 38.84 1.66 4.73
C GLN A 110 38.47 1.70 3.24
N LEU A 111 37.22 1.48 2.84
CA LEU A 111 36.82 1.58 1.42
C LEU A 111 36.88 3.02 0.86
N ILE A 112 37.00 4.04 1.72
CA ILE A 112 37.32 5.41 1.30
C ILE A 112 38.77 5.53 0.79
N ARG A 113 39.66 4.57 1.10
CA ARG A 113 41.07 4.58 0.67
C ARG A 113 41.35 3.90 -0.68
N SER A 114 40.42 3.15 -1.27
CA SER A 114 40.75 2.25 -2.40
C SER A 114 40.51 2.80 -3.82
N LYS A 115 40.13 4.08 -4.00
CA LYS A 115 39.98 4.69 -5.34
C LYS A 115 40.71 6.03 -5.56
N THR A 116 41.83 6.25 -4.90
CA THR A 116 42.87 7.17 -5.41
C THR A 116 44.00 6.44 -6.15
N LYS A 117 43.94 5.10 -6.29
CA LYS A 117 45.00 4.31 -6.94
C LYS A 117 44.73 3.88 -8.38
N THR A 118 43.56 4.17 -8.95
CA THR A 118 43.27 3.97 -10.38
C THR A 118 42.88 5.29 -11.04
N ASN A 119 43.85 6.20 -11.10
CA ASN A 119 43.86 7.26 -12.09
C ASN A 119 45.30 7.59 -12.53
N TYR A 120 46.13 6.54 -12.62
CA TYR A 120 47.47 6.60 -13.19
C TYR A 120 47.55 5.93 -14.56
N ASP A 121 46.57 6.17 -15.42
CA ASP A 121 46.77 6.04 -16.88
C ASP A 121 47.00 7.39 -17.57
N TYR A 122 47.23 8.45 -16.78
CA TYR A 122 47.89 9.68 -17.24
C TYR A 122 49.40 9.70 -16.93
N LEU A 123 49.99 8.56 -16.55
CA LEU A 123 51.42 8.44 -16.27
C LEU A 123 52.25 7.81 -17.40
N SER A 124 51.66 7.61 -18.58
CA SER A 124 52.40 7.40 -19.83
C SER A 124 52.84 8.71 -20.51
N LEU A 125 52.51 9.88 -19.94
CA LEU A 125 53.02 11.20 -20.37
C LEU A 125 54.09 11.79 -19.46
N TRP A 126 54.39 11.15 -18.32
CA TRP A 126 55.45 11.61 -17.41
C TRP A 126 56.87 11.23 -17.87
N MET A 127 57.00 10.26 -18.78
CA MET A 127 58.29 9.92 -19.41
C MET A 127 58.61 10.73 -20.69
N LEU A 128 57.82 11.75 -21.03
CA LEU A 128 58.11 12.65 -22.16
C LEU A 128 58.37 14.11 -21.77
N MET A 129 58.34 14.44 -20.47
CA MET A 129 58.51 15.82 -19.99
C MET A 129 59.86 16.08 -19.29
N SER A 130 60.77 15.10 -19.28
CA SER A 130 62.18 15.29 -18.87
C SER A 130 63.08 15.67 -20.06
N SER A 131 62.65 16.66 -20.84
CA SER A 131 63.52 17.37 -21.78
C SER A 131 63.18 18.87 -21.79
N PRO A 132 64.20 19.74 -21.81
CA PRO A 132 64.00 21.16 -21.61
C PRO A 132 63.35 21.80 -22.85
N ALA A 133 62.30 22.58 -22.60
CA ALA A 133 61.72 23.62 -23.45
C ALA A 133 61.37 23.26 -24.91
N LYS A 134 60.08 22.96 -25.17
CA LYS A 134 59.43 23.32 -26.44
C LYS A 134 57.95 23.67 -26.22
N SER A 135 57.52 24.77 -26.82
CA SER A 135 56.22 25.40 -26.65
C SER A 135 55.05 24.51 -27.07
N ILE A 136 54.06 24.36 -26.20
CA ILE A 136 52.76 23.75 -26.53
C ILE A 136 52.06 24.64 -27.59
N SER A 137 51.56 24.03 -28.66
CA SER A 137 50.89 24.74 -29.76
C SER A 137 49.54 25.32 -29.34
N LYS A 138 49.11 26.39 -30.02
CA LYS A 138 47.85 27.13 -29.73
C LYS A 138 46.61 26.24 -29.86
N GLN A 139 46.69 25.16 -30.63
CA GLN A 139 45.60 24.21 -30.88
C GLN A 139 45.37 23.24 -29.71
N SER A 140 46.45 22.83 -29.03
CA SER A 140 46.39 21.98 -27.84
C SER A 140 45.80 22.71 -26.62
N LYS A 141 46.01 24.02 -26.50
CA LYS A 141 45.38 24.86 -25.48
C LYS A 141 43.86 25.01 -25.67
N LEU A 142 43.40 25.06 -26.92
CA LEU A 142 41.98 25.20 -27.24
C LEU A 142 41.19 23.91 -26.94
N ILE A 143 41.81 22.74 -27.13
CA ILE A 143 41.22 21.43 -26.80
C ILE A 143 41.07 21.28 -25.28
N LEU A 144 42.09 21.67 -24.51
CA LEU A 144 42.05 21.63 -23.04
C LEU A 144 40.98 22.57 -22.44
N GLN A 145 40.80 23.74 -23.05
CA GLN A 145 39.76 24.71 -22.65
C GLN A 145 38.35 24.21 -22.97
N LYS A 146 38.16 23.50 -24.10
CA LYS A 146 36.88 22.91 -24.48
C LYS A 146 36.50 21.75 -23.54
N MET A 147 37.47 20.91 -23.17
CA MET A 147 37.26 19.82 -22.21
C MET A 147 36.91 20.30 -20.78
N LEU A 148 37.46 21.44 -20.34
CA LEU A 148 37.17 22.00 -19.01
C LEU A 148 35.85 22.81 -18.98
N GLY A 149 35.42 23.37 -20.11
CA GLY A 149 34.13 24.06 -20.25
C GLY A 149 32.95 23.10 -20.10
N ASP A 150 33.05 21.90 -20.67
CA ASP A 150 31.99 20.88 -20.65
C ASP A 150 31.85 20.16 -19.29
N LEU A 151 32.88 20.25 -18.42
CA LEU A 151 32.91 19.61 -17.10
C LEU A 151 32.45 20.52 -15.94
N TYR A 152 32.51 21.86 -16.09
CA TYR A 152 32.31 22.77 -14.96
C TYR A 152 31.53 24.07 -15.23
N ASN A 153 31.03 24.33 -16.44
CA ASN A 153 30.15 25.48 -16.72
C ASN A 153 30.67 26.84 -16.21
N CYS A 154 31.95 27.15 -16.45
CA CYS A 154 32.55 28.44 -16.08
C CYS A 154 32.70 29.36 -17.31
N ALA A 155 31.91 30.43 -17.36
CA ALA A 155 32.01 31.47 -18.39
C ALA A 155 33.10 32.52 -18.09
N ASN A 156 33.88 32.86 -19.12
CA ASN A 156 34.75 34.04 -19.31
C ASN A 156 36.14 34.10 -18.63
N ILE A 157 37.21 33.89 -19.42
CA ILE A 157 38.57 34.37 -19.11
C ILE A 157 39.16 35.09 -20.33
N LYS A 158 39.56 36.37 -20.17
CA LYS A 158 40.39 37.13 -21.14
C LYS A 158 41.87 37.05 -20.75
N THR A 159 42.75 36.90 -21.75
CA THR A 159 44.20 36.75 -21.60
C THR A 159 44.96 38.09 -21.62
N SER A 160 46.02 38.23 -20.80
CA SER A 160 47.01 39.31 -20.88
C SER A 160 48.44 38.78 -21.11
N LYS A 161 49.26 39.56 -21.82
CA LYS A 161 50.60 39.27 -22.34
C LYS A 161 51.69 39.87 -21.42
N ASN A 162 52.50 39.07 -20.73
CA ASN A 162 53.97 39.24 -20.68
C ASN A 162 54.68 38.06 -19.99
N LYS A 163 55.95 37.89 -20.35
CA LYS A 163 56.77 36.70 -20.09
C LYS A 163 57.34 36.66 -18.66
N ASN A 164 57.42 35.45 -18.12
CA ASN A 164 58.23 34.99 -16.97
C ASN A 164 57.77 35.24 -15.52
N LEU A 165 56.49 35.44 -15.25
CA LEU A 165 55.89 35.12 -13.95
C LEU A 165 54.36 34.97 -14.16
N LEU A 166 53.75 33.88 -13.69
CA LEU A 166 52.29 33.77 -13.67
C LEU A 166 51.79 34.07 -12.25
N PHE A 167 51.54 35.36 -12.00
CA PHE A 167 50.63 35.85 -10.95
C PHE A 167 49.59 36.75 -11.64
N PHE A 168 48.29 36.56 -11.36
CA PHE A 168 47.30 37.63 -11.36
C PHE A 168 46.38 37.50 -10.12
N PRO A 169 45.89 38.63 -9.58
CA PRO A 169 45.71 38.95 -8.14
C PRO A 169 44.21 38.96 -7.76
N VAL A 170 43.78 38.90 -6.49
CA VAL A 170 43.86 39.95 -5.47
C VAL A 170 43.81 39.30 -4.06
N CYS A 171 44.80 39.61 -3.23
CA CYS A 171 44.77 39.40 -1.77
C CYS A 171 43.84 40.43 -1.11
N ILE A 172 43.25 40.17 0.06
CA ILE A 172 43.74 40.62 1.40
C ILE A 172 42.67 40.05 2.37
N LEU A 173 42.92 39.09 3.29
CA LEU A 173 43.80 39.11 4.45
C LEU A 173 44.24 37.67 4.82
N ARG A 174 45.57 37.49 4.86
CA ARG A 174 46.40 36.61 5.71
C ARG A 174 46.04 35.12 5.86
N SER A 175 46.97 34.31 5.31
CA SER A 175 47.24 32.88 5.57
C SER A 175 46.53 31.88 4.66
N CYS A 176 47.22 31.44 3.61
CA CYS A 176 46.87 30.24 2.86
C CYS A 176 47.23 29.02 3.71
N PHE A 177 46.33 28.63 4.61
CA PHE A 177 46.34 27.27 5.13
C PHE A 177 45.79 26.39 4.01
N ILE A 178 46.53 25.35 3.63
CA ILE A 178 45.88 24.13 3.14
C ILE A 178 44.96 23.74 4.29
N ARG A 179 43.66 24.01 4.19
CA ARG A 179 42.69 23.18 4.89
C ARG A 179 42.80 21.82 4.21
N VAL A 180 43.79 21.05 4.66
CA VAL A 180 43.52 19.67 4.97
C VAL A 180 42.32 19.82 5.88
N LEU A 181 41.13 19.51 5.36
CA LEU A 181 40.03 19.22 6.26
C LEU A 181 40.62 18.12 7.14
N LYS A 182 41.07 18.52 8.33
CA LYS A 182 41.35 17.62 9.41
C LYS A 182 39.96 17.08 9.68
N VAL A 183 39.62 15.99 8.98
CA VAL A 183 38.54 15.12 9.38
C VAL A 183 38.80 14.92 10.86
N PRO A 184 37.87 15.31 11.75
CA PRO A 184 38.09 15.11 13.17
C PRO A 184 38.49 13.64 13.34
N ASN A 185 39.66 13.39 13.93
CA ASN A 185 40.05 12.06 14.39
C ASN A 185 39.19 11.67 15.61
N TYR A 186 37.88 11.81 15.50
CA TYR A 186 36.95 11.10 16.36
C TYR A 186 36.68 9.77 15.66
N ILE A 187 37.55 8.80 15.96
CA ILE A 187 37.14 7.41 15.93
C ILE A 187 36.06 7.32 17.01
N VAL A 188 34.80 7.49 16.60
CA VAL A 188 33.68 7.11 17.46
C VAL A 188 33.81 5.59 17.62
N PRO A 189 33.94 5.08 18.85
CA PRO A 189 33.99 3.64 19.06
C PRO A 189 32.68 3.08 18.50
N CYS A 190 32.77 2.05 17.66
CA CYS A 190 31.61 1.30 17.22
C CYS A 190 31.01 0.64 18.47
N THR A 191 29.98 1.27 19.05
CA THR A 191 29.11 0.59 20.02
C THR A 191 28.21 -0.35 19.24
N ASP A 192 28.04 -1.55 19.78
CA ASP A 192 27.26 -2.65 19.20
C ASP A 192 25.82 -2.23 18.88
N ASP A 193 25.57 -1.81 17.64
CA ASP A 193 24.50 -2.28 16.76
C ASP A 193 24.60 -1.49 15.43
N ALA A 194 25.36 -2.01 14.46
CA ALA A 194 25.61 -1.32 13.19
C ALA A 194 24.35 -1.38 12.30
N THR A 195 23.49 -0.37 12.41
CA THR A 195 22.33 -0.19 11.52
C THR A 195 22.79 -0.01 10.07
N CYS A 196 22.25 -0.83 9.16
CA CYS A 196 22.49 -0.75 7.72
C CYS A 196 22.05 0.63 7.21
N THR A 197 22.94 1.34 6.49
CA THR A 197 22.57 2.58 5.81
C THR A 197 22.98 2.60 4.33
N ASN A 198 22.01 2.73 3.41
CA ASN A 198 22.21 2.92 1.97
C ASN A 198 21.62 4.23 1.43
N GLY A 199 20.90 4.99 2.27
CA GLY A 199 20.39 6.33 1.96
C GLY A 199 19.04 6.36 1.23
N CYS A 200 18.44 5.21 0.94
CA CYS A 200 17.13 5.15 0.30
C CYS A 200 16.01 5.67 1.19
N CYS A 201 16.01 5.39 2.50
CA CYS A 201 14.92 5.81 3.38
C CYS A 201 15.04 7.28 3.85
N ARG A 202 16.04 8.04 3.38
CA ARG A 202 16.30 9.42 3.83
C ARG A 202 15.10 10.37 3.66
N ASN A 203 14.33 10.19 2.58
CA ASN A 203 13.15 11.01 2.28
C ASN A 203 11.82 10.24 2.47
N ASN A 204 11.87 9.02 3.01
CA ASN A 204 10.75 8.07 3.09
C ASN A 204 9.96 7.88 1.78
N LEU A 205 10.25 6.83 1.01
CA LEU A 205 9.53 6.54 -0.25
C LEU A 205 8.16 5.86 -0.03
N CYS A 206 7.87 5.40 1.18
CA CYS A 206 6.63 4.71 1.48
C CYS A 206 5.49 5.73 1.61
N LEU A 207 4.39 5.49 0.89
CA LEU A 207 3.20 6.34 0.88
C LEU A 207 2.31 6.06 2.09
N ASN A 208 1.30 6.91 2.29
CA ASN A 208 0.20 6.70 3.25
C ASN A 208 0.66 6.39 4.69
N GLY A 209 1.75 7.01 5.15
CA GLY A 209 2.29 6.80 6.50
C GLY A 209 3.09 5.52 6.67
N GLY A 210 3.50 4.87 5.58
CA GLY A 210 4.39 3.72 5.59
C GLY A 210 5.77 4.02 6.21
N THR A 211 6.33 3.01 6.87
CA THR A 211 7.68 3.08 7.46
C THR A 211 8.69 2.41 6.53
N CYS A 212 9.72 3.17 6.13
CA CYS A 212 10.79 2.67 5.28
C CYS A 212 11.94 2.08 6.11
N SER A 213 12.34 0.86 5.78
CA SER A 213 13.51 0.18 6.36
C SER A 213 14.53 -0.14 5.28
N GLU A 214 15.78 0.28 5.46
CA GLU A 214 16.86 0.02 4.50
C GLU A 214 17.34 -1.43 4.55
N ILE A 215 17.66 -1.99 3.38
CA ILE A 215 18.15 -3.37 3.22
C ILE A 215 19.51 -3.33 2.54
N CYS A 216 20.51 -3.91 3.20
CA CYS A 216 21.91 -3.97 2.74
C CYS A 216 22.30 -5.39 2.30
N GLU A 217 21.54 -5.96 1.36
CA GLU A 217 21.82 -7.28 0.79
C GLU A 217 22.09 -7.13 -0.72
N PRO A 218 23.25 -7.59 -1.26
CA PRO A 218 23.65 -7.38 -2.65
C PRO A 218 22.64 -7.81 -3.71
N THR A 219 21.82 -8.81 -3.38
CA THR A 219 20.95 -9.51 -4.33
C THR A 219 19.46 -9.20 -4.15
N SER A 220 19.07 -8.35 -3.19
CA SER A 220 17.67 -8.07 -2.87
C SER A 220 17.24 -6.62 -3.15
N VAL A 221 16.00 -6.25 -2.85
CA VAL A 221 15.56 -4.84 -2.88
C VAL A 221 16.41 -3.98 -1.94
N ARG A 222 16.50 -2.65 -2.19
CA ARG A 222 17.29 -1.73 -1.34
C ARG A 222 16.56 -1.26 -0.08
N TYR A 223 15.26 -1.43 -0.01
CA TYR A 223 14.44 -1.08 1.13
C TYR A 223 13.16 -1.91 1.13
N ASN A 224 12.47 -1.91 2.26
CA ASN A 224 11.12 -2.44 2.40
C ASN A 224 10.23 -1.39 3.05
N CYS A 225 8.96 -1.37 2.66
CA CYS A 225 7.93 -0.56 3.29
C CYS A 225 7.08 -1.44 4.21
N SER A 226 7.01 -1.06 5.49
CA SER A 226 5.98 -1.57 6.40
C SER A 226 4.76 -0.67 6.28
N CYS A 227 3.66 -1.20 5.76
CA CYS A 227 2.46 -0.41 5.48
C CYS A 227 1.50 -0.43 6.66
N PRO A 228 1.01 0.74 7.11
CA PRO A 228 -0.10 0.78 8.05
C PRO A 228 -1.36 0.24 7.36
N VAL A 229 -2.15 -0.53 8.09
CA VAL A 229 -3.46 -0.98 7.63
C VAL A 229 -4.35 0.25 7.36
N PRO A 230 -5.08 0.33 6.23
CA PRO A 230 -5.36 -0.72 5.23
C PRO A 230 -4.49 -0.69 3.97
N PHE A 231 -3.30 -0.09 4.00
CA PHE A 231 -2.48 0.06 2.81
C PHE A 231 -1.59 -1.15 2.54
N VAL A 232 -1.45 -1.49 1.26
CA VAL A 232 -0.58 -2.56 0.73
C VAL A 232 0.11 -2.08 -0.55
N GLY A 233 0.93 -2.94 -1.14
CA GLY A 233 1.76 -2.61 -2.30
C GLY A 233 3.22 -2.40 -1.90
N LYS A 234 4.09 -2.21 -2.89
CA LYS A 234 5.54 -2.10 -2.63
C LYS A 234 5.88 -0.85 -1.82
N HIS A 235 5.10 0.22 -2.02
CA HIS A 235 5.25 1.52 -1.40
C HIS A 235 3.97 1.95 -0.65
N CYS A 236 3.11 1.01 -0.26
CA CYS A 236 1.83 1.31 0.41
C CYS A 236 0.88 2.16 -0.46
N GLU A 237 0.97 2.02 -1.78
CA GLU A 237 0.22 2.78 -2.78
C GLU A 237 -1.22 2.29 -2.98
N ILE A 238 -1.52 1.05 -2.57
CA ILE A 238 -2.82 0.42 -2.75
C ILE A 238 -3.57 0.49 -1.42
N GLN A 239 -4.75 1.11 -1.39
CA GLN A 239 -5.64 1.05 -0.24
C GLN A 239 -6.57 -0.16 -0.38
N LEU A 240 -6.52 -1.11 0.56
CA LEU A 240 -7.49 -2.21 0.61
C LEU A 240 -8.87 -1.69 1.01
N ARG A 241 -9.90 -2.34 0.46
CA ARG A 241 -11.30 -2.07 0.75
C ARG A 241 -11.86 -3.22 1.57
N ARG A 242 -11.78 -3.13 2.90
CA ARG A 242 -12.07 -4.24 3.81
C ARG A 242 -13.52 -4.29 4.29
N SER A 243 -14.31 -3.27 3.97
CA SER A 243 -15.73 -3.19 4.27
C SER A 243 -16.39 -2.09 3.44
N CYS A 244 -17.71 -1.99 3.50
CA CYS A 244 -18.46 -0.86 2.94
C CYS A 244 -18.00 0.49 3.54
N GLN A 245 -17.61 0.52 4.82
CA GLN A 245 -17.09 1.71 5.49
C GLN A 245 -15.79 2.20 4.82
N ASP A 246 -14.88 1.29 4.46
CA ASP A 246 -13.64 1.63 3.74
C ASP A 246 -13.92 2.18 2.33
N TYR A 247 -14.99 1.73 1.66
CA TYR A 247 -15.44 2.30 0.39
C TYR A 247 -15.99 3.71 0.57
N LYS A 248 -16.85 3.91 1.58
CA LYS A 248 -17.43 5.23 1.89
C LYS A 248 -16.35 6.25 2.27
N ALA A 249 -15.38 5.84 3.07
CA ALA A 249 -14.24 6.69 3.47
C ALA A 249 -13.39 7.16 2.28
N ALA A 250 -13.39 6.43 1.16
CA ALA A 250 -12.73 6.86 -0.07
C ALA A 250 -13.65 7.56 -1.08
N GLY A 251 -14.85 7.95 -0.66
CA GLY A 251 -15.75 8.75 -1.48
C GLY A 251 -16.74 7.97 -2.33
N SER A 252 -16.88 6.65 -2.14
CA SER A 252 -18.01 5.92 -2.72
C SER A 252 -19.32 6.41 -2.12
N THR A 253 -20.28 6.75 -2.97
CA THR A 253 -21.59 7.29 -2.55
C THR A 253 -22.78 6.48 -3.06
N ALA A 254 -22.59 5.64 -4.09
CA ALA A 254 -23.66 4.84 -4.66
C ALA A 254 -23.79 3.48 -3.96
N SER A 255 -24.96 3.16 -3.45
CA SER A 255 -25.29 1.84 -2.89
C SER A 255 -25.31 0.77 -3.98
N GLY A 256 -24.85 -0.45 -3.68
CA GLY A 256 -24.72 -1.52 -4.68
C GLY A 256 -23.81 -2.67 -4.25
N LEU A 257 -23.44 -3.54 -5.19
CA LEU A 257 -22.51 -4.64 -4.94
C LEU A 257 -21.06 -4.16 -4.99
N TYR A 258 -20.28 -4.52 -3.98
CA TYR A 258 -18.87 -4.19 -3.85
C TYR A 258 -18.04 -5.43 -3.55
N THR A 259 -16.80 -5.40 -4.04
CA THR A 259 -15.81 -6.45 -3.77
C THR A 259 -15.00 -6.06 -2.53
N VAL A 260 -15.12 -6.81 -1.45
CA VAL A 260 -14.33 -6.61 -0.24
C VAL A 260 -13.13 -7.54 -0.25
N THR A 261 -11.99 -7.04 0.22
CA THR A 261 -10.73 -7.80 0.33
C THR A 261 -10.33 -7.97 1.79
N ASP A 262 -10.04 -9.21 2.21
CA ASP A 262 -9.49 -9.50 3.54
C ASP A 262 -7.96 -9.35 3.58
N ASP A 263 -7.35 -9.43 4.77
CA ASP A 263 -5.88 -9.30 4.93
C ASP A 263 -5.08 -10.44 4.27
N ARG A 264 -5.74 -11.53 3.89
CA ARG A 264 -5.13 -12.65 3.16
C ARG A 264 -5.28 -12.50 1.65
N ASN A 265 -5.72 -11.32 1.19
CA ASN A 265 -6.01 -11.01 -0.21
C ASN A 265 -7.10 -11.90 -0.82
N GLN A 266 -7.98 -12.48 0.02
CA GLN A 266 -9.20 -13.14 -0.44
C GLN A 266 -10.28 -12.09 -0.66
N THR A 267 -11.13 -12.32 -1.66
CA THR A 267 -12.19 -11.37 -2.01
C THR A 267 -13.56 -12.01 -1.87
N PHE A 268 -14.56 -11.22 -1.48
CA PHE A 268 -15.96 -11.61 -1.43
C PHE A 268 -16.87 -10.45 -1.81
N GLN A 269 -18.07 -10.75 -2.30
CA GLN A 269 -19.07 -9.73 -2.64
C GLN A 269 -19.93 -9.39 -1.42
N VAL A 270 -20.24 -8.12 -1.26
CA VAL A 270 -21.21 -7.64 -0.29
C VAL A 270 -22.05 -6.53 -0.90
N PHE A 271 -23.33 -6.45 -0.53
CA PHE A 271 -24.14 -5.28 -0.87
C PHE A 271 -23.88 -4.17 0.16
N CYS A 272 -23.48 -3.01 -0.32
CA CYS A 272 -23.26 -1.82 0.48
C CYS A 272 -24.42 -0.85 0.37
N ASP A 273 -24.86 -0.34 1.52
CA ASP A 273 -25.76 0.81 1.62
C ASP A 273 -25.02 2.01 2.22
N PHE A 274 -24.94 3.10 1.45
CA PHE A 274 -24.17 4.32 1.78
C PHE A 274 -25.01 5.56 2.01
N ASP A 275 -26.23 5.60 1.51
CA ASP A 275 -27.05 6.80 1.40
C ASP A 275 -28.23 6.81 2.37
N SER A 276 -28.61 5.65 2.91
CA SER A 276 -29.80 5.58 3.75
C SER A 276 -29.68 6.26 5.10
N GLU A 277 -28.47 6.32 5.68
CA GLU A 277 -28.23 6.98 6.97
C GLU A 277 -26.97 7.85 6.91
N PRO A 278 -27.07 9.17 7.17
CA PRO A 278 -25.93 10.07 7.11
C PRO A 278 -24.77 9.60 8.00
N GLY A 279 -23.58 9.53 7.39
CA GLY A 279 -22.36 9.06 8.04
C GLY A 279 -22.20 7.55 8.10
N PHE A 280 -23.25 6.72 8.01
CA PHE A 280 -23.12 5.27 8.10
C PHE A 280 -22.86 4.59 6.77
N ALA A 281 -22.08 3.51 6.78
CA ALA A 281 -22.03 2.53 5.71
C ALA A 281 -22.40 1.15 6.26
N TRP A 282 -23.27 0.44 5.54
CA TRP A 282 -23.82 -0.83 5.96
C TRP A 282 -23.46 -1.95 4.98
N ASN A 283 -23.17 -3.11 5.53
CA ASN A 283 -22.85 -4.35 4.84
C ASN A 283 -24.03 -5.32 5.02
N LEU A 284 -24.63 -5.79 3.92
CA LEU A 284 -25.69 -6.79 3.99
C LEU A 284 -25.12 -8.14 4.43
N ILE A 285 -25.66 -8.72 5.50
CA ILE A 285 -25.22 -10.03 6.03
C ILE A 285 -26.28 -11.12 5.87
N GLU A 286 -27.56 -10.75 5.84
CA GLU A 286 -28.67 -11.67 5.64
C GLU A 286 -29.81 -10.95 4.91
N SER A 287 -30.46 -11.63 3.97
CA SER A 287 -31.71 -11.19 3.37
C SER A 287 -32.57 -12.39 3.01
N PHE A 288 -33.85 -12.34 3.34
CA PHE A 288 -34.79 -13.38 2.94
C PHE A 288 -36.21 -12.87 2.79
N ASN A 289 -36.96 -13.43 1.85
CA ASN A 289 -38.41 -13.20 1.77
C ASN A 289 -39.20 -14.14 2.69
N LEU A 290 -40.44 -13.77 3.00
CA LEU A 290 -41.28 -14.55 3.90
C LEU A 290 -41.50 -16.00 3.41
N SER A 291 -41.60 -16.22 2.09
CA SER A 291 -41.74 -17.57 1.51
C SER A 291 -40.54 -18.48 1.83
N ASN A 292 -39.35 -17.91 1.97
CA ASN A 292 -38.10 -18.61 2.27
C ASN A 292 -37.77 -18.69 3.76
N LYS A 293 -38.67 -18.24 4.67
CA LYS A 293 -38.40 -18.20 6.13
C LYS A 293 -37.87 -19.51 6.71
N HIS A 294 -38.31 -20.64 6.17
CA HIS A 294 -37.96 -21.99 6.64
C HIS A 294 -36.45 -22.29 6.55
N LEU A 295 -35.73 -21.59 5.67
CA LEU A 295 -34.27 -21.71 5.54
C LEU A 295 -33.52 -20.99 6.67
N PHE A 296 -34.14 -20.00 7.32
CA PHE A 296 -33.50 -19.08 8.27
C PHE A 296 -33.96 -19.30 9.73
N GLN A 297 -35.11 -19.96 9.93
CA GLN A 297 -35.73 -20.23 11.24
C GLN A 297 -34.86 -21.00 12.25
N ASN A 298 -33.76 -21.62 11.83
CA ASN A 298 -32.86 -22.35 12.72
C ASN A 298 -31.42 -21.83 12.66
N ILE A 299 -31.20 -20.65 12.07
CA ILE A 299 -29.89 -20.05 11.90
C ILE A 299 -29.66 -19.04 13.02
N SER A 300 -28.53 -19.16 13.71
CA SER A 300 -28.04 -18.16 14.66
C SER A 300 -26.68 -17.68 14.20
N PHE A 301 -26.43 -16.37 14.26
CA PHE A 301 -25.18 -15.79 13.77
C PHE A 301 -23.96 -16.19 14.61
N TYR A 302 -24.14 -16.60 15.88
CA TYR A 302 -23.04 -17.05 16.74
C TYR A 302 -22.55 -18.47 16.43
N ASP A 303 -23.39 -19.34 15.88
CA ASP A 303 -23.05 -20.73 15.56
C ASP A 303 -22.36 -20.84 14.20
N ASP A 304 -21.77 -22.01 13.93
CA ASP A 304 -21.35 -22.38 12.58
C ASP A 304 -22.58 -22.77 11.75
N TYR A 305 -22.70 -22.16 10.58
CA TYR A 305 -23.81 -22.40 9.65
C TYR A 305 -23.30 -22.53 8.21
N GLN A 306 -24.12 -23.14 7.36
CA GLN A 306 -23.89 -23.15 5.91
C GLN A 306 -24.41 -21.85 5.30
N ALA A 307 -23.58 -21.19 4.51
CA ALA A 307 -23.97 -19.97 3.81
C ALA A 307 -25.07 -20.25 2.79
N ILE A 308 -25.96 -19.27 2.58
CA ILE A 308 -27.03 -19.33 1.58
C ILE A 308 -26.70 -18.27 0.53
N SER A 309 -26.56 -18.69 -0.74
CA SER A 309 -26.07 -17.82 -1.83
C SER A 309 -24.64 -17.26 -1.68
N GLY A 310 -24.01 -17.37 -0.50
CA GLY A 310 -22.57 -17.20 -0.29
C GLY A 310 -22.04 -15.85 -0.81
N ASP A 311 -21.31 -15.87 -1.93
CA ASP A 311 -20.71 -14.66 -2.52
C ASP A 311 -21.60 -14.01 -3.60
N THR A 312 -22.89 -14.35 -3.63
CA THR A 312 -23.88 -13.77 -4.55
C THR A 312 -25.06 -13.19 -3.77
N PRO A 313 -24.92 -11.99 -3.18
CA PRO A 313 -26.00 -11.34 -2.45
C PRO A 313 -27.25 -11.16 -3.32
N ASN A 314 -28.41 -11.52 -2.76
CA ASN A 314 -29.72 -11.35 -3.37
C ASN A 314 -30.77 -11.08 -2.29
N TRP A 315 -31.99 -10.73 -2.70
CA TRP A 315 -33.04 -10.31 -1.76
C TRP A 315 -33.84 -11.49 -1.18
N GLN A 316 -34.00 -12.56 -1.95
CA GLN A 316 -34.94 -13.65 -1.68
C GLN A 316 -34.39 -14.66 -0.68
N ALA A 317 -33.10 -14.99 -0.74
CA ALA A 317 -32.42 -15.89 0.17
C ALA A 317 -30.89 -15.69 0.08
N TYR A 318 -30.34 -15.00 1.06
CA TYR A 318 -28.92 -14.71 1.20
C TYR A 318 -28.52 -14.76 2.67
N LEU A 319 -27.42 -15.46 2.94
CA LEU A 319 -26.70 -15.47 4.21
C LEU A 319 -25.22 -15.54 3.89
N ILE A 320 -24.48 -14.52 4.33
CA ILE A 320 -23.03 -14.42 4.12
C ILE A 320 -22.28 -15.60 4.75
N LYS A 321 -21.10 -15.99 4.23
CA LYS A 321 -20.26 -17.01 4.87
C LYS A 321 -19.77 -16.55 6.26
N ARG A 322 -19.75 -17.47 7.23
CA ARG A 322 -19.34 -17.21 8.62
C ARG A 322 -17.98 -16.51 8.78
N PRO A 323 -16.90 -16.90 8.05
CA PRO A 323 -15.62 -16.19 8.16
C PRO A 323 -15.70 -14.72 7.71
N TYR A 324 -16.51 -14.42 6.68
CA TYR A 324 -16.70 -13.06 6.20
C TYR A 324 -17.64 -12.25 7.10
N LEU A 325 -18.62 -12.91 7.75
CA LEU A 325 -19.42 -12.28 8.80
C LEU A 325 -18.54 -11.80 9.96
N LEU A 326 -17.64 -12.66 10.45
CA LEU A 326 -16.71 -12.33 11.53
C LEU A 326 -15.76 -11.19 11.12
N TRP A 327 -15.26 -11.23 9.89
CA TRP A 327 -14.43 -10.18 9.31
C TRP A 327 -15.15 -8.83 9.32
N LEU A 328 -16.34 -8.75 8.74
CA LEU A 328 -17.11 -7.51 8.67
C LEU A 328 -17.52 -7.01 10.06
N ARG A 329 -17.80 -7.92 10.99
CA ARG A 329 -18.10 -7.59 12.38
C ARG A 329 -16.94 -6.82 13.02
N ASP A 330 -15.70 -7.25 12.81
CA ASP A 330 -14.51 -6.57 13.37
C ASP A 330 -14.25 -5.20 12.77
N HIS A 331 -14.94 -4.85 11.68
CA HIS A 331 -14.89 -3.55 11.02
C HIS A 331 -16.21 -2.76 11.17
N SER A 332 -17.09 -3.20 12.08
CA SER A 332 -18.41 -2.61 12.30
C SER A 332 -18.63 -2.30 13.78
N THR A 333 -19.49 -1.33 14.04
CA THR A 333 -19.85 -0.88 15.40
C THR A 333 -21.33 -1.07 15.70
N HIS A 334 -22.16 -1.19 14.67
CA HIS A 334 -23.61 -1.27 14.79
C HIS A 334 -24.16 -2.38 13.91
N TRP A 335 -25.39 -2.76 14.21
CA TRP A 335 -26.19 -3.62 13.36
C TRP A 335 -27.63 -3.10 13.31
N ARG A 336 -28.35 -3.45 12.24
CA ARG A 336 -29.76 -3.08 12.06
C ARG A 336 -30.53 -4.16 11.35
N ALA A 337 -31.85 -4.15 11.51
CA ALA A 337 -32.77 -4.96 10.74
C ALA A 337 -33.83 -4.09 10.07
N THR A 338 -34.17 -4.43 8.83
CA THR A 338 -35.04 -3.62 7.97
C THR A 338 -36.03 -4.51 7.23
N CYS A 339 -37.20 -3.96 6.92
CA CYS A 339 -38.18 -4.60 6.04
C CYS A 339 -38.19 -3.97 4.65
N ARG A 340 -38.27 -4.82 3.63
CA ARG A 340 -38.48 -4.44 2.22
C ARG A 340 -37.49 -3.39 1.69
N TYR A 341 -36.22 -3.47 2.09
CA TYR A 341 -35.20 -2.54 1.59
C TYR A 341 -35.10 -2.58 0.05
N ASN A 342 -35.28 -3.77 -0.54
CA ASN A 342 -35.21 -4.02 -1.98
C ASN A 342 -36.25 -3.23 -2.81
N THR A 343 -37.41 -2.89 -2.23
CA THR A 343 -38.47 -2.14 -2.93
C THR A 343 -38.60 -0.71 -2.43
N ASP A 344 -38.50 -0.50 -1.12
CA ASP A 344 -38.88 0.76 -0.49
C ASP A 344 -37.64 1.57 -0.05
N GLY A 345 -36.44 1.00 -0.11
CA GLY A 345 -35.25 1.56 0.52
C GLY A 345 -35.39 1.56 2.06
N ILE A 346 -34.75 2.53 2.73
CA ILE A 346 -34.92 2.69 4.17
C ILE A 346 -36.17 3.47 4.52
N VAL A 347 -37.01 2.78 5.28
CA VAL A 347 -38.22 3.31 5.91
C VAL A 347 -38.12 2.94 7.39
N TYR A 348 -38.25 3.94 8.26
CA TYR A 348 -38.08 3.79 9.71
C TYR A 348 -39.27 3.13 10.42
N THR A 349 -40.37 2.82 9.71
CA THR A 349 -41.40 1.90 10.19
C THR A 349 -40.95 0.48 9.89
N ASP A 350 -41.00 -0.41 10.88
CA ASP A 350 -40.46 -1.78 10.80
C ASP A 350 -38.94 -1.76 10.59
N TYR A 351 -38.29 -1.10 11.55
CA TYR A 351 -36.86 -0.85 11.59
C TYR A 351 -36.35 -0.98 13.02
N LEU A 352 -35.16 -1.57 13.20
CA LEU A 352 -34.41 -1.47 14.44
C LEU A 352 -32.93 -1.23 14.20
N ARG A 353 -32.25 -0.64 15.19
CA ARG A 353 -30.79 -0.45 15.21
C ARG A 353 -30.26 -0.52 16.63
N ALA A 354 -29.10 -1.16 16.78
CA ALA A 354 -28.38 -1.25 18.04
C ALA A 354 -26.86 -1.23 17.83
N SER A 355 -26.14 -0.90 18.90
CA SER A 355 -24.68 -1.01 18.96
C SER A 355 -24.26 -2.47 19.19
N LEU A 356 -23.17 -2.90 18.55
CA LEU A 356 -22.53 -4.19 18.82
C LEU A 356 -21.83 -4.21 20.19
N GLU A 357 -21.53 -3.05 20.79
CA GLU A 357 -20.97 -2.96 22.15
C GLU A 357 -21.99 -3.31 23.22
N ASP A 358 -23.26 -2.96 23.00
CA ASP A 358 -24.34 -3.22 23.93
C ASP A 358 -24.76 -4.70 23.94
N PHE A 359 -24.90 -5.28 22.75
CA PHE A 359 -25.04 -6.72 22.57
C PHE A 359 -24.68 -7.12 21.13
N ASP A 360 -23.81 -8.12 21.03
CA ASP A 360 -23.25 -8.57 19.76
C ASP A 360 -24.04 -9.78 19.26
N ILE A 361 -24.96 -9.57 18.32
CA ILE A 361 -25.77 -10.67 17.76
C ILE A 361 -24.92 -11.74 17.05
N ILE A 362 -23.65 -11.46 16.73
CA ILE A 362 -22.74 -12.32 15.96
C ILE A 362 -21.80 -13.14 16.87
N ARG A 363 -21.42 -12.61 18.03
CA ARG A 363 -20.46 -13.26 18.95
C ARG A 363 -21.07 -13.69 20.27
N ASP A 364 -22.08 -12.99 20.77
CA ASP A 364 -22.71 -13.37 22.03
C ASP A 364 -23.45 -14.68 21.85
N VAL A 365 -23.28 -15.59 22.82
CA VAL A 365 -23.96 -16.90 22.84
C VAL A 365 -24.93 -16.90 24.03
N PRO A 366 -26.19 -16.46 23.85
CA PRO A 366 -27.07 -16.26 25.00
C PRO A 366 -27.64 -17.59 25.49
N THR A 367 -27.71 -17.76 26.81
CA THR A 367 -28.23 -18.96 27.47
C THR A 367 -29.64 -18.76 28.03
N VAL A 368 -30.12 -17.52 28.09
CA VAL A 368 -31.44 -17.12 28.59
C VAL A 368 -32.25 -16.52 27.45
N SER A 369 -33.56 -16.79 27.42
CA SER A 369 -34.50 -16.25 26.43
C SER A 369 -35.29 -15.09 27.02
N GLY A 370 -35.76 -14.17 26.17
CA GLY A 370 -36.60 -13.05 26.61
C GLY A 370 -35.81 -12.10 27.51
N VAL A 371 -34.77 -11.48 26.94
CA VAL A 371 -33.92 -10.52 27.66
C VAL A 371 -34.18 -9.12 27.13
N CYS A 372 -34.36 -8.15 28.02
CA CYS A 372 -34.38 -6.74 27.65
C CYS A 372 -32.99 -6.33 27.16
N ARG A 373 -32.87 -5.99 25.88
CA ARG A 373 -31.64 -5.48 25.28
C ARG A 373 -31.81 -3.99 24.94
N PRO A 374 -30.77 -3.17 25.07
CA PRO A 374 -30.85 -1.76 24.72
C PRO A 374 -30.82 -1.58 23.20
N TYR A 375 -31.62 -0.68 22.68
CA TYR A 375 -31.67 -0.32 21.27
C TYR A 375 -31.61 1.20 21.12
N GLU A 376 -30.89 1.67 20.11
CA GLU A 376 -30.91 3.09 19.75
C GLU A 376 -32.26 3.47 19.13
N TYR A 377 -32.85 2.54 18.37
CA TYR A 377 -34.13 2.74 17.72
C TYR A 377 -34.84 1.41 17.52
N VAL A 378 -36.13 1.35 17.85
CA VAL A 378 -37.04 0.26 17.51
C VAL A 378 -38.36 0.86 17.03
N ASN A 379 -38.86 0.38 15.90
CA ASN A 379 -40.18 0.71 15.42
C ASN A 379 -40.82 -0.52 14.78
N ILE A 380 -41.94 -0.96 15.32
CA ILE A 380 -42.70 -2.10 14.80
C ILE A 380 -44.17 -1.69 14.64
N ARG A 381 -44.65 -1.68 13.40
CA ARG A 381 -46.00 -1.27 12.98
C ARG A 381 -46.38 0.15 13.41
N GLY A 382 -45.39 1.01 13.63
CA GLY A 382 -45.58 2.39 14.10
C GLY A 382 -45.43 2.56 15.62
N ASN A 383 -45.39 1.47 16.40
CA ASN A 383 -45.01 1.54 17.81
C ASN A 383 -43.51 1.82 17.87
N LYS A 384 -43.13 2.98 18.39
CA LYS A 384 -41.75 3.49 18.31
C LYS A 384 -41.15 3.69 19.69
N CYS A 385 -39.88 3.35 19.83
CA CYS A 385 -39.07 3.63 20.99
C CYS A 385 -37.62 3.95 20.59
N VAL A 386 -36.99 4.89 21.30
CA VAL A 386 -35.66 5.44 20.98
C VAL A 386 -34.83 5.42 22.25
N ASN A 387 -33.59 4.95 22.17
CA ASN A 387 -32.67 4.80 23.30
C ASN A 387 -33.33 4.10 24.50
N CYS A 388 -33.85 2.91 24.27
CA CYS A 388 -34.65 2.19 25.24
C CYS A 388 -34.40 0.70 25.18
N THR A 389 -34.93 -0.02 26.16
CA THR A 389 -34.87 -1.47 26.19
C THR A 389 -36.03 -2.12 25.47
N ALA A 390 -35.77 -3.18 24.71
CA ALA A 390 -36.80 -3.99 24.07
C ALA A 390 -36.56 -5.49 24.30
N MET A 391 -37.66 -6.23 24.45
CA MET A 391 -37.61 -7.65 24.69
C MET A 391 -37.08 -8.38 23.45
N THR A 392 -36.03 -9.18 23.63
CA THR A 392 -35.33 -9.86 22.54
C THR A 392 -35.24 -11.35 22.84
N TRP A 393 -35.63 -12.19 21.87
CA TRP A 393 -35.53 -13.63 21.94
C TRP A 393 -34.36 -14.07 21.09
N TYR A 394 -33.29 -14.49 21.76
CA TYR A 394 -32.12 -15.05 21.12
C TYR A 394 -31.46 -15.98 22.12
N LYS A 395 -31.56 -17.30 21.93
CA LYS A 395 -31.10 -18.29 22.92
C LYS A 395 -30.56 -19.54 22.22
N LYS A 396 -29.36 -19.97 22.62
CA LYS A 396 -28.72 -21.18 22.12
C LYS A 396 -29.61 -22.41 22.23
N GLY A 397 -29.74 -23.11 21.10
CA GLY A 397 -30.48 -24.37 21.00
C GLY A 397 -32.00 -24.23 21.16
N SER A 398 -32.54 -23.00 21.15
CA SER A 398 -33.97 -22.76 21.36
C SER A 398 -34.54 -21.79 20.34
N TYR A 399 -33.98 -20.58 20.24
CA TYR A 399 -34.56 -19.52 19.42
C TYR A 399 -33.46 -18.75 18.66
N PRO A 400 -33.53 -18.66 17.32
CA PRO A 400 -32.76 -17.65 16.59
C PRO A 400 -33.25 -16.25 16.96
N PHE A 401 -32.51 -15.23 16.52
CA PHE A 401 -32.87 -13.85 16.83
C PHE A 401 -34.26 -13.52 16.29
N HIS A 402 -35.14 -13.04 17.17
CA HIS A 402 -36.41 -12.40 16.82
C HIS A 402 -36.90 -11.52 17.98
N MET A 403 -37.90 -10.70 17.69
CA MET A 403 -38.68 -9.98 18.68
C MET A 403 -40.12 -10.49 18.67
N ASP A 404 -40.74 -10.62 19.84
CA ASP A 404 -42.17 -10.88 19.96
C ASP A 404 -42.88 -9.64 20.51
N SER A 405 -43.65 -8.97 19.65
CA SER A 405 -44.34 -7.71 19.98
C SER A 405 -45.44 -7.85 21.04
N SER A 406 -45.88 -9.08 21.33
CA SER A 406 -46.87 -9.36 22.38
C SER A 406 -46.24 -9.51 23.76
N GLY A 407 -44.92 -9.74 23.83
CA GLY A 407 -44.17 -10.00 25.06
C GLY A 407 -43.35 -8.79 25.54
N ARG A 408 -43.99 -7.77 26.10
CA ARG A 408 -43.25 -6.61 26.66
C ARG A 408 -42.35 -6.95 27.85
N GLY A 409 -42.82 -7.84 28.73
CA GLY A 409 -42.17 -8.12 30.02
C GLY A 409 -41.90 -6.84 30.83
N SER A 410 -40.65 -6.66 31.30
CA SER A 410 -40.23 -5.46 32.03
C SER A 410 -39.55 -4.40 31.16
N CYS A 411 -39.53 -4.56 29.84
CA CYS A 411 -38.83 -3.65 28.94
C CYS A 411 -39.67 -2.39 28.65
N GLU A 412 -38.99 -1.33 28.25
CA GLU A 412 -39.60 -0.03 27.97
C GLU A 412 -40.43 -0.03 26.68
N PHE A 413 -39.90 -0.65 25.61
CA PHE A 413 -40.59 -0.76 24.34
C PHE A 413 -41.89 -1.56 24.46
N ASP A 414 -43.00 -0.93 24.07
CA ASP A 414 -44.31 -1.57 23.98
C ASP A 414 -44.70 -1.77 22.52
N GLY A 415 -44.61 -3.03 22.06
CA GLY A 415 -44.99 -3.41 20.70
C GLY A 415 -46.50 -3.36 20.42
N SER A 416 -47.34 -2.95 21.38
CA SER A 416 -48.80 -2.95 21.27
C SER A 416 -49.47 -1.63 21.66
N GLU A 417 -48.70 -0.55 21.88
CA GLU A 417 -49.21 0.73 22.38
C GLU A 417 -50.19 1.43 21.40
N VAL A 418 -49.77 1.62 20.15
CA VAL A 418 -50.50 2.31 19.08
C VAL A 418 -51.20 1.31 18.16
N ASP A 419 -50.48 0.29 17.69
CA ASP A 419 -51.04 -0.81 16.90
C ASP A 419 -50.83 -2.14 17.65
N PRO A 420 -51.90 -2.74 18.21
CA PRO A 420 -51.80 -3.95 19.01
C PRO A 420 -51.16 -5.12 18.26
N ALA A 421 -50.23 -5.82 18.90
CA ALA A 421 -49.66 -7.04 18.37
C ALA A 421 -50.66 -8.20 18.37
N LYS A 422 -50.45 -9.16 17.48
CA LYS A 422 -51.07 -10.49 17.65
C LYS A 422 -50.36 -11.24 18.77
N TYR A 423 -51.06 -12.19 19.40
CA TYR A 423 -50.44 -13.07 20.40
C TYR A 423 -49.28 -13.86 19.77
N SER A 424 -48.11 -13.83 20.41
CA SER A 424 -46.88 -14.47 19.93
C SER A 424 -46.39 -13.98 18.56
N GLU A 425 -46.67 -12.72 18.20
CA GLU A 425 -46.28 -12.14 16.91
C GLU A 425 -44.77 -11.93 16.80
N ASP A 426 -44.13 -12.69 15.88
CA ASP A 426 -42.70 -12.60 15.65
C ASP A 426 -42.35 -11.52 14.62
N ASN A 427 -41.33 -10.72 14.93
CA ASN A 427 -40.79 -9.66 14.09
C ASN A 427 -39.28 -9.85 13.90
N PHE A 428 -38.78 -9.48 12.71
CA PHE A 428 -37.38 -9.57 12.30
C PHE A 428 -36.74 -10.97 12.38
N GLY A 429 -37.52 -12.04 12.42
CA GLY A 429 -37.01 -13.41 12.51
C GLY A 429 -38.09 -14.36 12.98
N GLN A 430 -37.80 -15.67 12.96
CA GLN A 430 -38.68 -16.78 13.37
C GLN A 430 -40.01 -16.89 12.59
N TYR A 431 -40.88 -15.87 12.58
CA TYR A 431 -42.13 -15.80 11.82
C TYR A 431 -43.03 -17.04 12.01
N ALA A 432 -43.15 -17.54 13.23
CA ALA A 432 -44.13 -18.56 13.60
C ALA A 432 -45.54 -17.96 13.57
N THR A 433 -45.75 -16.82 14.22
CA THR A 433 -46.97 -16.00 14.06
C THR A 433 -46.64 -14.70 13.35
N THR A 434 -47.39 -14.39 12.30
CA THR A 434 -47.14 -13.20 11.45
C THR A 434 -48.29 -12.21 11.48
N ASN A 435 -47.99 -10.96 11.19
CA ASN A 435 -48.97 -9.88 11.08
C ASN A 435 -48.83 -9.18 9.73
N PRO A 436 -49.90 -9.13 8.91
CA PRO A 436 -49.82 -8.49 7.61
C PRO A 436 -49.63 -6.96 7.67
N LYS A 437 -49.77 -6.34 8.86
CA LYS A 437 -49.41 -4.93 9.08
C LYS A 437 -47.91 -4.71 9.27
N PHE A 438 -47.14 -5.75 9.60
CA PHE A 438 -45.69 -5.69 9.70
C PHE A 438 -45.07 -5.92 8.31
N ARG A 439 -44.31 -4.96 7.80
CA ARG A 439 -43.84 -4.90 6.40
C ARG A 439 -43.01 -6.10 5.96
N CYS A 440 -42.24 -6.72 6.85
CA CYS A 440 -41.47 -7.93 6.51
C CYS A 440 -42.38 -9.15 6.29
N THR A 441 -43.62 -9.10 6.77
CA THR A 441 -44.57 -10.22 6.73
C THR A 441 -45.91 -9.83 6.10
N SER A 442 -45.99 -8.73 5.34
CA SER A 442 -47.24 -8.29 4.69
C SER A 442 -47.66 -9.22 3.55
N ASN A 443 -46.70 -9.77 2.81
CA ASN A 443 -46.86 -10.71 1.71
C ASN A 443 -45.72 -11.73 1.69
N LEU A 444 -45.88 -12.80 0.91
CA LEU A 444 -44.88 -13.87 0.77
C LEU A 444 -43.54 -13.40 0.17
N ASP A 445 -43.58 -12.38 -0.69
CA ASP A 445 -42.38 -11.84 -1.35
C ASP A 445 -41.69 -10.73 -0.55
N ASP A 446 -42.31 -10.27 0.54
CA ASP A 446 -41.73 -9.23 1.37
C ASP A 446 -40.53 -9.75 2.15
N THR A 447 -39.51 -8.89 2.28
CA THR A 447 -38.19 -9.31 2.73
C THR A 447 -37.79 -8.72 4.07
N THR A 448 -36.98 -9.47 4.81
CA THR A 448 -36.25 -9.05 6.01
C THR A 448 -34.76 -8.98 5.66
N GLN A 449 -34.08 -7.92 6.08
CA GLN A 449 -32.62 -7.81 5.96
C GLN A 449 -31.97 -7.54 7.30
N PHE A 450 -30.82 -8.17 7.53
CA PHE A 450 -29.87 -7.80 8.59
C PHE A 450 -28.61 -7.19 7.98
N TRP A 451 -28.12 -6.16 8.66
CA TRP A 451 -26.97 -5.39 8.24
C TRP A 451 -26.02 -5.18 9.41
N ILE A 452 -24.73 -5.08 9.12
CA ILE A 452 -23.73 -4.59 10.05
C ILE A 452 -22.94 -3.45 9.44
N GLY A 453 -22.61 -2.46 10.24
CA GLY A 453 -22.10 -1.20 9.71
C GLY A 453 -21.50 -0.31 10.78
N GLY A 454 -21.13 0.88 10.35
CA GLY A 454 -20.55 1.90 11.22
C GLY A 454 -20.35 3.21 10.46
N LYS A 455 -19.90 4.22 11.20
CA LYS A 455 -19.50 5.51 10.64
C LYS A 455 -18.08 5.49 10.12
#